data_AF-A0A517MUH5-F1
#
_entry.id   AF-A0A517MUH5-F1
#
_cell.length_a   1.000
_cell.length_b   1.000
_cell.length_c   1.000
_cell.angle_alpha   90.00
_cell.angle_beta   90.00
_cell.angle_gamma   90.00
#
_symmetry.space_group_name_H-M   'P 1'
#
loop_
_entity.id
_entity.type
_entity.pdbx_description
1 polymer ?
#
loop_
_entity_poly.entity_id
_entity_poly.type
_entity_poly.pdbx_seq_one_letter_code
_entity_poly.pdbx_strand_id
1 'polypeptide(L)'
;MTFYTIPSMKPLSLTLLVCALLVHLTSGAMVSAIERVETRGNVHEQILSGRVLVEAADGGLLLESPNQELHLIEPTEIAKRSQDKTPYKRLDGDELAEELLAELPLGFQVHQSKNYTIAFNTTRSYAKWCSSLLERLNKGFLGYWGKLDADITPPADPLVVIIFSDQQSYARYAAKELGPAVGSVIGYYSITSNRVLMYDLTGNQAIARERNSRGSMHQITAALSSPAAAPQVATIIHEATHQIAYNCGLQTRLADNPRWLSEGIALYCETPDLSSRGWRGIGKVNGPRWNQFRADYQSGKTLSLERMLTDDKLLADPQTAATAYAQAWAWNYYLIRHHRKQFVAYLEQLASKGQLVWDTPEQRLADFRKHFGEDEESLTADFYRQMSRIK
;
A
#
# COMPACT_ATOMS: atom_id res chain seq x y z
N MET A 1 3.25 -2.43 -10.60
CA MET A 1 4.08 -3.64 -10.39
C MET A 1 4.88 -3.32 -9.17
N THR A 2 4.35 -3.66 -8.00
CA THR A 2 4.78 -3.07 -6.73
C THR A 2 5.97 -3.87 -6.24
N PHE A 3 7.17 -3.31 -6.44
CA PHE A 3 8.41 -3.92 -6.00
C PHE A 3 8.60 -3.62 -4.51
N TYR A 4 8.00 -4.42 -3.64
CA TYR A 4 8.38 -4.46 -2.23
C TYR A 4 9.82 -4.97 -2.15
N THR A 5 10.76 -4.07 -1.97
CA THR A 5 12.05 -4.38 -1.37
C THR A 5 11.89 -4.15 0.12
N ILE A 6 11.63 -5.23 0.87
CA ILE A 6 12.01 -5.25 2.27
C ILE A 6 13.54 -5.09 2.24
N PRO A 7 14.15 -4.14 2.97
CA PRO A 7 15.59 -4.01 3.00
C PRO A 7 16.20 -5.38 3.30
N SER A 8 17.23 -5.78 2.54
CA SER A 8 17.84 -7.10 2.71
C SER A 8 18.48 -7.19 4.09
N MET A 9 17.76 -7.72 5.07
CA MET A 9 18.37 -8.19 6.30
C MET A 9 19.17 -9.45 5.95
N LYS A 10 20.46 -9.41 6.23
CA LYS A 10 21.33 -10.60 6.16
C LYS A 10 20.67 -11.71 7.00
N PRO A 11 20.74 -12.99 6.59
CA PRO A 11 20.13 -14.06 7.36
C PRO A 11 20.89 -14.18 8.69
N LEU A 12 20.33 -13.63 9.77
CA LEU A 12 20.72 -14.03 11.11
C LEU A 12 20.06 -15.38 11.37
N SER A 13 20.87 -16.44 11.44
CA SER A 13 20.47 -17.68 12.08
C SER A 13 20.09 -17.36 13.52
N LEU A 14 18.80 -17.41 13.85
CA LEU A 14 18.34 -17.17 15.20
C LEU A 14 17.33 -18.26 15.59
N THR A 15 17.86 -19.32 16.18
CA THR A 15 17.08 -20.20 17.04
C THR A 15 16.75 -19.39 18.30
N LEU A 16 15.53 -18.86 18.42
CA LEU A 16 15.13 -18.15 19.62
C LEU A 16 13.74 -18.61 20.05
N LEU A 17 13.76 -19.46 21.08
CA LEU A 17 12.61 -19.80 21.91
C LEU A 17 12.37 -18.61 22.84
N VAL A 18 11.24 -17.92 22.74
CA VAL A 18 10.87 -16.85 23.68
C VAL A 18 9.50 -17.15 24.29
N CYS A 19 9.52 -17.34 25.62
CA CYS A 19 8.32 -17.43 26.44
C CYS A 19 7.58 -16.08 26.43
N ALA A 20 6.28 -16.13 26.12
CA ALA A 20 5.40 -14.98 26.20
C ALA A 20 5.23 -14.53 27.66
N LEU A 21 5.59 -13.28 27.98
CA LEU A 21 5.11 -12.60 29.17
C LEU A 21 3.95 -11.67 28.76
N LEU A 22 2.76 -11.98 29.29
CA LEU A 22 1.57 -11.15 29.18
C LEU A 22 1.79 -9.81 29.90
N VAL A 23 1.75 -8.72 29.15
CA VAL A 23 1.67 -7.36 29.71
C VAL A 23 0.20 -6.93 29.69
N HIS A 24 -0.31 -6.55 30.87
CA HIS A 24 -1.67 -6.07 31.07
C HIS A 24 -1.96 -4.79 30.26
N LEU A 25 -3.01 -4.82 29.44
CA LEU A 25 -3.58 -3.66 28.77
C LEU A 25 -4.34 -2.80 29.77
N THR A 26 -3.78 -1.66 30.16
CA THR A 26 -4.56 -0.57 30.78
C THR A 26 -5.11 0.33 29.68
N SER A 27 -6.43 0.34 29.54
CA SER A 27 -7.18 1.26 28.66
C SER A 27 -7.10 2.69 29.20
N GLY A 28 -6.16 3.44 28.67
CA GLY A 28 -6.07 4.89 28.74
C GLY A 28 -5.22 5.31 27.55
N ALA A 29 -5.68 6.28 26.76
CA ALA A 29 -4.88 6.82 25.67
C ALA A 29 -3.60 7.42 26.28
N MET A 30 -2.53 6.64 26.34
CA MET A 30 -1.22 7.16 26.67
C MET A 30 -0.85 8.13 25.55
N VAL A 31 -0.89 9.42 25.87
CA VAL A 31 -0.27 10.44 25.03
C VAL A 31 1.22 10.11 25.04
N SER A 32 1.69 9.44 24.00
CA SER A 32 3.12 9.16 23.85
C SER A 32 3.84 10.49 23.77
N ALA A 33 4.83 10.70 24.63
CA ALA A 33 5.74 11.82 24.50
C ALA A 33 6.62 11.62 23.26
N ILE A 34 7.05 12.73 22.65
CA ILE A 34 7.98 12.68 21.52
C ILE A 34 9.36 12.20 21.99
N GLU A 35 9.87 11.22 21.27
CA GLU A 35 11.19 10.63 21.40
C GLU A 35 12.13 11.35 20.43
N ARG A 36 13.29 11.81 20.90
CA ARG A 36 14.39 12.28 20.07
C ARG A 36 15.52 11.25 20.06
N VAL A 37 15.85 10.77 18.86
CA VAL A 37 16.92 9.80 18.64
C VAL A 37 17.99 10.43 17.76
N GLU A 38 19.18 10.63 18.33
CA GLU A 38 20.37 11.02 17.59
C GLU A 38 20.96 9.75 16.96
N THR A 39 21.02 9.68 15.63
CA THR A 39 21.54 8.51 14.91
C THR A 39 22.89 8.79 14.26
N ARG A 40 23.80 7.80 14.31
CA ARG A 40 25.12 7.80 13.65
C ARG A 40 24.97 7.23 12.25
N GLY A 41 24.58 8.06 11.28
CA GLY A 41 24.53 7.63 9.89
C GLY A 41 25.92 7.47 9.26
N ASN A 42 26.00 6.68 8.18
CA ASN A 42 27.23 6.52 7.37
C ASN A 42 27.70 7.82 6.68
N VAL A 43 26.86 8.87 6.64
CA VAL A 43 27.16 10.13 5.96
C VAL A 43 27.11 11.31 6.93
N HIS A 44 26.02 11.53 7.70
CA HIS A 44 25.91 12.57 8.74
C HIS A 44 25.10 12.09 9.96
N GLU A 45 25.33 12.70 11.12
CA GLU A 45 24.44 12.57 12.28
C GLU A 45 23.10 13.26 11.99
N GLN A 46 21.99 12.61 12.35
CA GLN A 46 20.64 13.16 12.20
C GLN A 46 19.85 12.96 13.50
N ILE A 47 19.00 13.94 13.80
CA ILE A 47 18.08 13.89 14.94
C ILE A 47 16.70 13.53 14.41
N LEU A 48 16.25 12.32 14.72
CA LEU A 48 14.89 11.88 14.43
C LEU A 48 14.00 12.18 15.62
N SER A 49 12.78 12.66 15.36
CA SER A 49 11.79 12.95 16.40
C SER A 49 10.49 12.24 16.07
N GLY A 50 9.93 11.45 16.99
CA GLY A 50 8.73 10.68 16.71
C GLY A 50 8.16 9.94 17.91
N ARG A 51 7.20 9.03 17.67
CA ARG A 51 6.72 8.07 18.68
C ARG A 51 7.35 6.70 18.41
N VAL A 52 7.79 6.03 19.46
CA VAL A 52 8.25 4.64 19.33
C VAL A 52 7.04 3.72 19.22
N LEU A 53 6.97 2.97 18.13
CA LEU A 53 5.94 1.96 17.87
C LEU A 53 6.38 0.57 18.36
N VAL A 54 7.66 0.25 18.17
CA VAL A 54 8.28 -1.02 18.60
C VAL A 54 9.66 -0.73 19.16
N GLU A 55 9.98 -1.34 20.29
CA GLU A 55 11.34 -1.46 20.82
C GLU A 55 11.70 -2.95 20.82
N ALA A 56 12.67 -3.33 20.00
CA ALA A 56 13.16 -4.69 19.89
C ALA A 56 14.00 -5.07 21.12
N ALA A 57 14.14 -6.37 21.39
CA ALA A 57 14.84 -6.87 22.58
C ALA A 57 16.34 -6.51 22.61
N ASP A 58 16.94 -6.24 21.45
CA ASP A 58 18.31 -5.78 21.29
C ASP A 58 18.47 -4.26 21.38
N GLY A 59 17.37 -3.52 21.58
CA GLY A 59 17.33 -2.07 21.66
C GLY A 59 17.06 -1.36 20.34
N GLY A 60 16.77 -2.08 19.25
CA GLY A 60 16.39 -1.49 17.97
C GLY A 60 15.01 -0.82 18.06
N LEU A 61 14.79 0.23 17.27
CA LEU A 61 13.56 1.02 17.34
C LEU A 61 12.83 1.06 16.00
N LEU A 62 11.50 0.95 16.05
CA LEU A 62 10.61 1.45 15.01
C LEU A 62 10.01 2.77 15.47
N LEU A 63 10.45 3.87 14.88
CA LEU A 63 10.00 5.22 15.20
C LEU A 63 9.06 5.75 14.11
N GLU A 64 7.90 6.28 14.48
CA GLU A 64 7.05 7.04 13.55
C GLU A 64 7.21 8.54 13.76
N SER A 65 7.69 9.23 12.73
CA SER A 65 7.82 10.69 12.70
C SER A 65 6.46 11.39 12.57
N PRO A 66 6.32 12.68 12.92
CA PRO A 66 5.08 13.44 12.76
C PRO A 66 4.49 13.43 11.34
N ASN A 67 5.35 13.33 10.32
CA ASN A 67 4.97 13.21 8.91
C ASN A 67 4.53 11.78 8.50
N GLN A 68 4.37 10.86 9.47
CA GLN A 68 3.99 9.46 9.32
C GLN A 68 5.05 8.54 8.69
N GLU A 69 6.29 9.00 8.53
CA GLU A 69 7.41 8.16 8.11
C GLU A 69 7.82 7.18 9.22
N LEU A 70 8.08 5.93 8.83
CA LEU A 70 8.60 4.89 9.69
C LEU A 70 10.11 4.76 9.52
N HIS A 71 10.84 4.95 10.61
CA HIS A 71 12.28 4.77 10.69
C HIS A 71 12.57 3.48 11.45
N LEU A 72 13.24 2.54 10.78
CA LEU A 72 13.90 1.42 11.44
C LEU A 72 15.29 1.90 11.84
N ILE A 73 15.59 1.85 13.14
CA ILE A 73 16.86 2.32 13.71
C ILE A 73 17.50 1.13 14.41
N GLU A 74 18.66 0.69 13.90
CA GLU A 74 19.42 -0.39 14.52
C GLU A 74 20.04 0.08 15.85
N PRO A 75 20.21 -0.80 16.86
CA PRO A 75 20.79 -0.41 18.14
C PRO A 75 22.15 0.29 18.01
N THR A 76 22.95 -0.14 17.02
CA THR A 76 24.28 0.39 16.74
C THR A 76 24.27 1.80 16.13
N GLU A 77 23.14 2.20 15.53
CA GLU A 77 22.94 3.53 14.97
C GLU A 77 22.54 4.54 16.05
N ILE A 78 22.04 4.11 17.20
CA ILE A 78 21.56 4.99 18.27
C ILE A 78 22.76 5.60 19.01
N ALA A 79 23.04 6.89 18.76
CA ALA A 79 24.05 7.64 19.49
C ALA A 79 23.55 8.04 20.88
N LYS A 80 22.30 8.54 20.92
CA LYS A 80 21.65 9.07 22.11
C LYS A 80 20.13 9.06 21.92
N ARG A 81 19.43 8.79 23.02
CA ARG A 81 17.96 8.77 23.11
C ARG A 81 17.54 9.71 24.22
N SER A 82 16.51 10.51 23.96
CA SER A 82 15.91 11.39 24.97
C SER A 82 14.43 11.56 24.70
N GLN A 83 13.65 11.70 25.76
CA GLN A 83 12.22 11.95 25.68
C GLN A 83 11.92 13.26 26.40
N ASP A 84 11.06 14.10 25.84
CA ASP A 84 10.57 15.29 26.52
C ASP A 84 9.07 15.20 26.82
N LYS A 85 8.49 16.19 27.49
CA LYS A 85 7.06 16.16 27.88
C LYS A 85 6.10 16.56 26.76
N THR A 86 6.60 16.81 25.55
CA THR A 86 5.77 17.26 24.43
C THR A 86 4.93 16.09 23.92
N PRO A 87 3.60 16.24 23.88
CA PRO A 87 2.72 15.26 23.24
C PRO A 87 3.12 15.02 21.79
N TYR A 88 3.24 13.76 21.39
CA TYR A 88 3.34 13.43 19.97
C TYR A 88 2.06 13.86 19.25
N LYS A 89 2.21 14.67 18.22
CA LYS A 89 1.16 15.09 17.29
C LYS A 89 1.70 14.86 15.88
N ARG A 90 0.89 14.26 15.02
CA ARG A 90 1.17 14.21 13.59
C ARG A 90 0.97 15.60 12.98
N LEU A 91 1.66 15.83 11.86
CA LEU A 91 1.55 17.08 11.13
C LEU A 91 0.17 17.18 10.50
N ASP A 92 -0.43 18.36 10.60
CA ASP A 92 -1.63 18.68 9.83
C ASP A 92 -1.29 19.00 8.37
N GLY A 93 -2.32 19.35 7.59
CA GLY A 93 -2.15 19.58 6.16
C GLY A 93 -1.18 20.70 5.83
N ASP A 94 -1.16 21.78 6.60
CA ASP A 94 -0.34 22.96 6.33
C ASP A 94 1.11 22.69 6.74
N GLU A 95 1.31 22.06 7.91
CA GLU A 95 2.62 21.61 8.39
C GLU A 95 3.26 20.61 7.38
N LEU A 96 2.50 19.66 6.85
CA LEU A 96 2.97 18.74 5.80
C LEU A 96 3.32 19.48 4.51
N ALA A 97 2.55 20.51 4.13
CA ALA A 97 2.81 21.27 2.91
C ALA A 97 4.14 22.02 2.98
N GLU A 98 4.42 22.66 4.13
CA GLU A 98 5.67 23.36 4.39
C GLU A 98 6.87 22.39 4.37
N GLU A 99 6.76 21.25 5.06
CA GLU A 99 7.83 20.23 5.07
C GLU A 99 8.12 19.70 3.66
N LEU A 100 7.08 19.35 2.91
CA LEU A 100 7.23 18.83 1.54
C LEU A 100 7.88 19.85 0.60
N LEU A 101 7.55 21.15 0.72
CA LEU A 101 8.18 22.19 -0.10
C LEU A 101 9.63 22.47 0.29
N ALA A 102 10.01 22.22 1.54
CA ALA A 102 11.40 22.31 2.00
C ALA A 102 12.23 21.08 1.56
N GLU A 103 11.63 19.90 1.52
CA GLU A 103 12.28 18.63 1.15
C GLU A 103 12.44 18.48 -0.38
N LEU A 104 11.41 18.83 -1.15
CA LEU A 104 11.34 18.54 -2.57
C LEU A 104 12.10 19.56 -3.42
N PRO A 105 12.54 19.18 -4.65
CA PRO A 105 13.21 20.11 -5.55
C PRO A 105 12.40 21.39 -5.83
N LEU A 106 13.10 22.48 -6.18
CA LEU A 106 12.45 23.72 -6.60
C LEU A 106 11.44 23.49 -7.74
N GLY A 107 10.31 24.20 -7.68
CA GLY A 107 9.23 24.14 -8.68
C GLY A 107 8.04 23.27 -8.27
N PHE A 108 8.12 22.57 -7.14
CA PHE A 108 6.95 21.95 -6.51
C PHE A 108 5.99 23.01 -5.95
N GLN A 109 4.71 22.69 -6.00
CA GLN A 109 3.59 23.40 -5.41
C GLN A 109 2.74 22.40 -4.63
N VAL A 110 1.89 22.89 -3.73
CA VAL A 110 0.97 22.03 -2.97
C VAL A 110 -0.49 22.31 -3.33
N HIS A 111 -1.28 21.24 -3.35
CA HIS A 111 -2.73 21.25 -3.36
C HIS A 111 -3.25 20.33 -2.26
N GLN A 112 -3.99 20.89 -1.31
CA GLN A 112 -4.67 20.12 -0.27
C GLN A 112 -6.14 19.89 -0.61
N SER A 113 -6.66 18.77 -0.15
CA SER A 113 -8.08 18.43 -0.11
C SER A 113 -8.45 17.92 1.28
N LYS A 114 -9.62 17.30 1.44
CA LYS A 114 -10.11 16.87 2.76
C LYS A 114 -9.17 15.86 3.42
N ASN A 115 -8.70 14.88 2.65
CA ASN A 115 -7.92 13.75 3.16
C ASN A 115 -6.50 13.67 2.59
N TYR A 116 -6.07 14.65 1.77
CA TYR A 116 -4.80 14.57 1.05
C TYR A 116 -4.03 15.90 1.05
N THR A 117 -2.71 15.79 1.16
CA THR A 117 -1.73 16.84 0.85
C THR A 117 -0.93 16.40 -0.38
N ILE A 118 -1.13 17.07 -1.51
CA ILE A 118 -0.51 16.70 -2.79
C ILE A 118 0.58 17.71 -3.15
N ALA A 119 1.83 17.27 -3.14
CA ALA A 119 2.95 18.03 -3.68
C ALA A 119 3.14 17.68 -5.17
N PHE A 120 3.25 18.69 -6.04
CA PHE A 120 3.37 18.47 -7.48
C PHE A 120 4.23 19.53 -8.17
N ASN A 121 4.99 19.14 -9.19
CA ASN A 121 5.66 20.09 -10.11
C ASN A 121 5.09 20.02 -11.55
N THR A 122 3.92 19.40 -11.72
CA THR A 122 3.14 19.41 -12.96
C THR A 122 2.07 20.54 -12.99
N THR A 123 1.10 20.47 -13.91
CA THR A 123 -0.03 21.40 -13.97
C THR A 123 -0.95 21.25 -12.75
N ARG A 124 -1.42 22.39 -12.23
CA ARG A 124 -2.40 22.41 -11.13
C ARG A 124 -3.71 21.69 -11.48
N SER A 125 -4.11 21.72 -12.75
CA SER A 125 -5.30 20.99 -13.22
C SER A 125 -5.12 19.48 -13.09
N TYR A 126 -3.95 18.94 -13.43
CA TYR A 126 -3.68 17.52 -13.24
C TYR A 126 -3.66 17.13 -11.76
N ALA A 127 -3.01 17.92 -10.91
CA ALA A 127 -3.01 17.70 -9.47
C ALA A 127 -4.43 17.69 -8.87
N LYS A 128 -5.30 18.63 -9.28
CA LYS A 128 -6.72 18.67 -8.89
C LYS A 128 -7.52 17.48 -9.42
N TRP A 129 -7.24 17.02 -10.64
CA TRP A 129 -7.86 15.81 -11.18
C TRP A 129 -7.48 14.57 -10.36
N CYS A 130 -6.19 14.41 -10.04
CA CYS A 130 -5.70 13.31 -9.21
C CYS A 130 -6.31 13.38 -7.80
N SER A 131 -6.31 14.55 -7.14
CA SER A 131 -7.01 14.76 -5.88
C SER A 131 -8.47 14.30 -5.92
N SER A 132 -9.22 14.67 -6.96
CA SER A 132 -10.62 14.26 -7.10
C SER A 132 -10.82 12.75 -7.31
N LEU A 133 -9.86 12.07 -7.94
CA LEU A 133 -9.86 10.61 -8.06
C LEU A 133 -9.61 9.96 -6.69
N LEU A 134 -8.57 10.41 -5.98
CA LEU A 134 -8.18 9.88 -4.67
C LEU A 134 -9.26 10.07 -3.61
N GLU A 135 -9.89 11.25 -3.55
CA GLU A 135 -11.01 11.51 -2.62
C GLU A 135 -12.22 10.60 -2.88
N ARG A 136 -12.52 10.31 -4.15
CA ARG A 136 -13.59 9.37 -4.50
C ARG A 136 -13.23 7.94 -4.12
N LEU A 137 -11.98 7.54 -4.35
CA LEU A 137 -11.48 6.23 -3.97
C LEU A 137 -11.55 6.06 -2.45
N ASN A 138 -11.03 7.01 -1.67
CA ASN A 138 -11.06 6.99 -0.21
C ASN A 138 -12.49 6.82 0.32
N LYS A 139 -13.41 7.69 -0.13
CA LYS A 139 -14.83 7.59 0.24
C LYS A 139 -15.45 6.23 -0.17
N GLY A 140 -15.14 5.75 -1.37
CA GLY A 140 -15.65 4.48 -1.87
C GLY A 140 -15.09 3.27 -1.12
N PHE A 141 -13.82 3.31 -0.74
CA PHE A 141 -13.11 2.30 0.03
C PHE A 141 -13.69 2.16 1.43
N LEU A 142 -13.71 3.26 2.20
CA LEU A 142 -14.28 3.26 3.54
C LEU A 142 -15.76 2.85 3.52
N GLY A 143 -16.53 3.36 2.56
CA GLY A 143 -17.94 3.00 2.41
C GLY A 143 -18.20 1.56 1.96
N TYR A 144 -17.24 0.91 1.29
CA TYR A 144 -17.35 -0.49 0.88
C TYR A 144 -17.03 -1.42 2.04
N TRP A 145 -15.85 -1.25 2.65
CA TRP A 145 -15.38 -2.09 3.75
C TRP A 145 -16.21 -1.91 5.03
N GLY A 146 -16.69 -0.70 5.30
CA GLY A 146 -17.63 -0.47 6.41
C GLY A 146 -18.98 -1.20 6.23
N LYS A 147 -19.43 -1.46 4.99
CA LYS A 147 -20.62 -2.31 4.74
C LYS A 147 -20.35 -3.80 4.86
N LEU A 148 -19.08 -4.21 4.83
CA LEU A 148 -18.68 -5.58 5.11
C LEU A 148 -18.47 -5.79 6.62
N ASP A 149 -18.74 -4.79 7.45
CA ASP A 149 -18.56 -4.78 8.90
C ASP A 149 -17.09 -4.91 9.33
N ALA A 150 -16.13 -4.46 8.49
CA ALA A 150 -14.72 -4.41 8.86
C ALA A 150 -14.46 -3.27 9.87
N ASP A 151 -13.65 -3.53 10.89
CA ASP A 151 -13.19 -2.52 11.84
C ASP A 151 -12.19 -1.55 11.19
N ILE A 152 -12.71 -0.49 10.57
CA ILE A 152 -11.92 0.54 9.92
C ILE A 152 -12.30 1.94 10.40
N THR A 153 -11.30 2.80 10.49
CA THR A 153 -11.48 4.21 10.84
C THR A 153 -10.94 5.08 9.71
N PRO A 154 -11.62 6.17 9.29
CA PRO A 154 -11.03 7.10 8.34
C PRO A 154 -9.66 7.60 8.80
N PRO A 155 -8.67 7.79 7.90
CA PRO A 155 -7.40 8.39 8.28
C PRO A 155 -7.61 9.72 9.02
N ALA A 156 -7.04 9.84 10.22
CA ALA A 156 -7.18 11.03 11.04
C ALA A 156 -6.41 12.23 10.47
N ASP A 157 -5.33 11.95 9.75
CA ASP A 157 -4.39 12.93 9.21
C ASP A 157 -4.36 12.86 7.66
N PRO A 158 -4.01 13.96 6.98
CA PRO A 158 -3.90 13.97 5.53
C PRO A 158 -2.86 12.96 5.01
N LEU A 159 -3.21 12.27 3.93
CA LEU A 159 -2.34 11.35 3.22
C LEU A 159 -1.51 12.09 2.16
N VAL A 160 -0.23 11.75 2.06
CA VAL A 160 0.70 12.47 1.18
C VAL A 160 0.80 11.82 -0.20
N VAL A 161 0.74 12.64 -1.25
CA VAL A 161 0.96 12.21 -2.63
C VAL A 161 1.94 13.15 -3.32
N ILE A 162 2.92 12.60 -4.04
CA ILE A 162 3.93 13.37 -4.77
C ILE A 162 3.78 13.09 -6.27
N ILE A 163 3.54 14.14 -7.05
CA ILE A 163 3.32 14.06 -8.50
C ILE A 163 4.42 14.80 -9.25
N PHE A 164 5.28 14.04 -9.92
CA PHE A 164 6.31 14.56 -10.79
C PHE A 164 5.76 14.95 -12.17
N SER A 165 6.36 15.94 -12.83
CA SER A 165 6.00 16.41 -14.16
C SER A 165 6.26 15.38 -15.27
N ASP A 166 7.23 14.50 -15.04
CA ASP A 166 7.74 13.58 -16.05
C ASP A 166 8.38 12.34 -15.41
N GLN A 167 8.52 11.29 -16.22
CA GLN A 167 9.06 10.02 -15.79
C GLN A 167 10.54 10.12 -15.36
N GLN A 168 11.33 11.04 -15.92
CA GLN A 168 12.76 11.15 -15.63
C GLN A 168 13.02 11.77 -14.26
N SER A 169 12.29 12.83 -13.89
CA SER A 169 12.35 13.43 -12.55
C SER A 169 11.84 12.46 -11.48
N TYR A 170 10.73 11.78 -11.75
CA TYR A 170 10.24 10.68 -10.92
C TYR A 170 11.28 9.59 -10.73
N ALA A 171 11.86 9.06 -11.82
CA ALA A 171 12.80 7.96 -11.76
C ALA A 171 14.06 8.32 -10.95
N ARG A 172 14.57 9.56 -11.09
CA ARG A 172 15.71 10.04 -10.29
C ARG A 172 15.41 10.10 -8.80
N TYR A 173 14.22 10.58 -8.42
CA TYR A 173 13.84 10.66 -7.01
C TYR A 173 13.60 9.28 -6.42
N ALA A 174 12.83 8.44 -7.12
CA ALA A 174 12.44 7.11 -6.66
C ALA A 174 13.55 6.04 -6.76
N ALA A 175 14.63 6.28 -7.51
CA ALA A 175 15.77 5.36 -7.59
C ALA A 175 16.42 5.06 -6.23
N LYS A 176 16.31 5.98 -5.26
CA LYS A 176 16.83 5.76 -3.90
C LYS A 176 16.14 4.60 -3.18
N GLU A 177 14.85 4.41 -3.45
CA GLU A 177 14.02 3.38 -2.80
C GLU A 177 13.82 2.16 -3.70
N LEU A 178 13.46 2.37 -4.97
CA LEU A 178 13.12 1.28 -5.90
C LEU A 178 14.32 0.72 -6.67
N GLY A 179 15.49 1.36 -6.59
CA GLY A 179 16.67 0.95 -7.34
C GLY A 179 16.41 0.86 -8.87
N PRO A 180 16.98 -0.13 -9.56
CA PRO A 180 16.85 -0.29 -11.02
C PRO A 180 15.42 -0.50 -11.53
N ALA A 181 14.48 -0.93 -10.68
CA ALA A 181 13.11 -1.27 -11.09
C ALA A 181 12.23 -0.04 -11.38
N VAL A 182 12.67 1.16 -10.97
CA VAL A 182 11.91 2.41 -11.06
C VAL A 182 11.40 2.76 -12.46
N GLY A 183 12.16 2.42 -13.51
CA GLY A 183 11.80 2.76 -14.90
C GLY A 183 10.58 2.01 -15.44
N SER A 184 10.16 0.94 -14.77
CA SER A 184 9.06 0.05 -15.21
C SER A 184 7.71 0.36 -14.56
N VAL A 185 7.68 1.28 -13.59
CA VAL A 185 6.49 1.60 -12.78
C VAL A 185 6.10 3.06 -12.92
N ILE A 186 4.78 3.29 -12.96
CA ILE A 186 4.18 4.61 -13.19
C ILE A 186 4.01 5.40 -11.89
N GLY A 187 3.92 4.66 -10.79
CA GLY A 187 3.94 5.13 -9.43
C GLY A 187 4.08 3.94 -8.49
N TYR A 188 4.26 4.23 -7.21
CA TYR A 188 4.29 3.24 -6.15
C TYR A 188 3.86 3.88 -4.81
N TYR A 189 3.33 3.05 -3.92
CA TYR A 189 3.19 3.37 -2.51
C TYR A 189 4.47 2.95 -1.74
N SER A 190 5.04 3.89 -1.00
CA SER A 190 6.16 3.66 -0.08
C SER A 190 5.62 3.35 1.32
N ILE A 191 5.83 2.11 1.78
CA ILE A 191 5.34 1.67 3.10
C ILE A 191 6.02 2.40 4.26
N THR A 192 7.30 2.77 4.09
CA THR A 192 8.08 3.49 5.11
C THR A 192 7.64 4.94 5.19
N SER A 193 7.66 5.68 4.08
CA SER A 193 7.31 7.11 4.09
C SER A 193 5.80 7.38 4.18
N ASN A 194 4.96 6.37 3.95
CA ASN A 194 3.51 6.48 3.82
C ASN A 194 3.04 7.32 2.61
N ARG A 195 3.88 7.49 1.58
CA ARG A 195 3.62 8.38 0.45
C ARG A 195 3.29 7.58 -0.80
N VAL A 196 2.38 8.10 -1.62
CA VAL A 196 2.22 7.64 -3.00
C VAL A 196 3.02 8.56 -3.91
N LEU A 197 3.92 7.99 -4.71
CA LEU A 197 4.73 8.73 -5.67
C LEU A 197 4.32 8.33 -7.08
N MET A 198 4.16 9.30 -7.97
CA MET A 198 3.79 9.06 -9.38
C MET A 198 4.28 10.20 -10.27
N TYR A 199 4.19 10.05 -11.59
CA TYR A 199 4.37 11.16 -12.53
C TYR A 199 3.11 11.43 -13.37
N ASP A 200 3.05 12.63 -13.95
CA ASP A 200 1.95 13.06 -14.79
C ASP A 200 1.85 12.22 -16.08
N LEU A 201 0.74 11.50 -16.19
CA LEU A 201 0.46 10.59 -17.30
C LEU A 201 0.15 11.33 -18.61
N THR A 202 -0.33 12.58 -18.54
CA THR A 202 -0.72 13.36 -19.71
C THR A 202 0.49 13.81 -20.54
N GLY A 203 1.69 13.79 -19.96
CA GLY A 203 2.95 14.03 -20.67
C GLY A 203 3.44 12.86 -21.52
N ASN A 204 2.84 11.67 -21.38
CA ASN A 204 3.29 10.47 -22.07
C ASN A 204 2.92 10.52 -23.56
N GLN A 205 3.86 10.21 -24.47
CA GLN A 205 3.69 10.40 -25.92
C GLN A 205 2.48 9.66 -26.51
N ALA A 206 2.04 8.56 -25.89
CA ALA A 206 0.84 7.82 -26.29
C ALA A 206 -0.46 8.59 -26.04
N ILE A 207 -0.52 9.41 -24.98
CA ILE A 207 -1.66 10.27 -24.63
C ILE A 207 -1.51 11.64 -25.32
N ALA A 208 -0.26 12.10 -25.54
CA ALA A 208 0.06 13.37 -26.18
C ALA A 208 -0.16 13.42 -27.71
N ARG A 209 -0.56 12.32 -28.36
CA ARG A 209 -0.87 12.30 -29.81
C ARG A 209 -2.11 13.11 -30.18
N GLU A 210 -2.96 13.47 -29.22
CA GLU A 210 -3.99 14.50 -29.38
C GLU A 210 -3.38 15.91 -29.15
N ARG A 211 -2.52 16.31 -30.09
CA ARG A 211 -1.76 17.57 -30.11
C ARG A 211 -2.70 18.79 -30.18
N ASN A 212 -3.04 19.36 -29.02
CA ASN A 212 -3.26 20.80 -28.73
C ASN A 212 -3.83 21.09 -27.31
N SER A 213 -4.15 20.06 -26.50
CA SER A 213 -4.96 20.22 -25.28
C SER A 213 -4.16 20.14 -23.98
N ARG A 214 -3.39 21.19 -23.64
CA ARG A 214 -2.87 21.35 -22.26
C ARG A 214 -3.75 22.32 -21.48
N GLY A 215 -4.38 21.84 -20.41
CA GLY A 215 -4.61 22.69 -19.24
C GLY A 215 -6.00 22.65 -18.60
N SER A 216 -7.06 22.21 -19.28
CA SER A 216 -8.40 22.18 -18.66
C SER A 216 -8.73 20.83 -18.01
N MET A 217 -9.41 20.86 -16.87
CA MET A 217 -9.90 19.67 -16.16
C MET A 217 -10.75 18.75 -17.05
N HIS A 218 -11.53 19.32 -17.97
CA HIS A 218 -12.38 18.56 -18.87
C HIS A 218 -11.56 17.72 -19.85
N GLN A 219 -10.51 18.32 -20.45
CA GLN A 219 -9.61 17.62 -21.37
C GLN A 219 -8.83 16.50 -20.66
N ILE A 220 -8.32 16.76 -19.46
CA ILE A 220 -7.63 15.74 -18.65
C ILE A 220 -8.58 14.58 -18.35
N THR A 221 -9.82 14.89 -17.97
CA THR A 221 -10.84 13.86 -17.69
C THR A 221 -11.14 13.04 -18.93
N ALA A 222 -11.29 13.67 -20.10
CA ALA A 222 -11.53 12.97 -21.36
C ALA A 222 -10.37 12.04 -21.73
N ALA A 223 -9.12 12.55 -21.69
CA ALA A 223 -7.93 11.77 -22.01
C ALA A 223 -7.75 10.57 -21.06
N LEU A 224 -7.95 10.77 -19.76
CA LEU A 224 -7.75 9.73 -18.74
C LEU A 224 -8.96 8.80 -18.55
N SER A 225 -10.10 9.12 -19.17
CA SER A 225 -11.23 8.19 -19.29
C SER A 225 -11.14 7.34 -20.58
N SER A 226 -10.11 7.51 -21.39
CA SER A 226 -9.92 6.70 -22.60
C SER A 226 -9.43 5.28 -22.25
N PRO A 227 -9.74 4.27 -23.07
CA PRO A 227 -9.21 2.91 -22.89
C PRO A 227 -7.68 2.84 -22.84
N ALA A 228 -6.99 3.74 -23.55
CA ALA A 228 -5.53 3.80 -23.58
C ALA A 228 -4.90 4.25 -22.25
N ALA A 229 -5.64 5.03 -21.45
CA ALA A 229 -5.22 5.54 -20.14
C ALA A 229 -5.62 4.62 -18.97
N ALA A 230 -6.47 3.61 -19.23
CA ALA A 230 -7.06 2.77 -18.19
C ALA A 230 -6.01 2.03 -17.33
N PRO A 231 -4.94 1.43 -17.89
CA PRO A 231 -3.92 0.76 -17.07
C PRO A 231 -3.18 1.72 -16.13
N GLN A 232 -2.94 2.96 -16.57
CA GLN A 232 -2.23 3.95 -15.77
C GLN A 232 -3.11 4.50 -14.65
N VAL A 233 -4.40 4.75 -14.93
CA VAL A 233 -5.38 5.13 -13.90
C VAL A 233 -5.58 3.99 -12.89
N ALA A 234 -5.65 2.74 -13.35
CA ALA A 234 -5.70 1.56 -12.47
C ALA A 234 -4.48 1.51 -11.54
N THR A 235 -3.28 1.84 -12.04
CA THR A 235 -2.08 1.91 -11.19
C THR A 235 -2.20 2.99 -10.10
N ILE A 236 -2.70 4.19 -10.43
CA ILE A 236 -2.94 5.23 -9.40
C ILE A 236 -3.89 4.72 -8.32
N ILE A 237 -4.97 4.03 -8.71
CA ILE A 237 -5.94 3.45 -7.77
C ILE A 237 -5.30 2.34 -6.95
N HIS A 238 -4.46 1.49 -7.56
CA HIS A 238 -3.74 0.41 -6.89
C HIS A 238 -2.89 0.95 -5.73
N GLU A 239 -2.00 1.90 -6.02
CA GLU A 239 -1.08 2.45 -5.01
C GLU A 239 -1.84 3.23 -3.93
N ALA A 240 -2.85 3.99 -4.32
CA ALA A 240 -3.70 4.69 -3.36
C ALA A 240 -4.53 3.73 -2.49
N THR A 241 -4.88 2.55 -3.01
CA THR A 241 -5.58 1.51 -2.23
C THR A 241 -4.69 0.99 -1.11
N HIS A 242 -3.41 0.71 -1.38
CA HIS A 242 -2.44 0.36 -0.33
C HIS A 242 -2.38 1.45 0.73
N GLN A 243 -2.20 2.70 0.32
CA GLN A 243 -2.15 3.84 1.25
C GLN A 243 -3.40 3.91 2.13
N ILE A 244 -4.61 3.81 1.56
CA ILE A 244 -5.84 3.85 2.35
C ILE A 244 -5.94 2.64 3.29
N ALA A 245 -5.66 1.43 2.80
CA ALA A 245 -5.75 0.20 3.59
C ALA A 245 -4.87 0.26 4.85
N TYR A 246 -3.63 0.76 4.72
CA TYR A 246 -2.69 0.91 5.82
C TYR A 246 -3.02 2.05 6.79
N ASN A 247 -3.81 3.04 6.36
CA ASN A 247 -4.14 4.21 7.18
C ASN A 247 -5.56 4.19 7.75
N CYS A 248 -6.37 3.17 7.38
CA CYS A 248 -7.70 2.99 7.95
C CYS A 248 -7.82 1.77 8.89
N GLY A 249 -6.73 1.04 9.11
CA GLY A 249 -6.69 -0.13 10.00
C GLY A 249 -7.03 -1.46 9.32
N LEU A 250 -7.34 -1.47 8.02
CA LEU A 250 -7.58 -2.73 7.28
C LEU A 250 -6.30 -3.59 7.21
N GLN A 251 -5.15 -2.92 7.13
CA GLN A 251 -3.82 -3.53 7.14
C GLN A 251 -2.89 -2.70 8.03
N THR A 252 -1.84 -3.33 8.56
CA THR A 252 -0.86 -2.67 9.43
C THR A 252 0.49 -2.60 8.75
N ARG A 253 1.07 -1.39 8.62
CA ARG A 253 2.38 -1.20 7.97
C ARG A 253 3.46 -1.99 8.70
N LEU A 254 4.31 -2.70 7.95
CA LEU A 254 5.40 -3.54 8.47
C LEU A 254 4.94 -4.70 9.37
N ALA A 255 3.64 -5.04 9.42
CA ALA A 255 3.17 -6.32 9.93
C ALA A 255 3.17 -7.38 8.82
N ASP A 256 3.03 -8.67 9.18
CA ASP A 256 2.93 -9.77 8.22
C ASP A 256 1.61 -9.73 7.43
N ASN A 257 1.61 -8.95 6.34
CA ASN A 257 0.53 -8.91 5.36
C ASN A 257 0.91 -9.80 4.17
N PRO A 258 0.33 -11.00 4.01
CA PRO A 258 0.66 -11.87 2.88
C PRO A 258 0.44 -11.16 1.54
N ARG A 259 1.39 -11.24 0.61
CA ARG A 259 1.36 -10.43 -0.62
C ARG A 259 0.16 -10.75 -1.50
N TRP A 260 -0.25 -12.01 -1.58
CA TRP A 260 -1.45 -12.40 -2.35
C TRP A 260 -2.71 -11.65 -1.87
N LEU A 261 -2.79 -11.37 -0.58
CA LEU A 261 -3.91 -10.68 0.05
C LEU A 261 -3.81 -9.19 -0.20
N SER A 262 -2.67 -8.58 0.17
CA SER A 262 -2.45 -7.13 0.01
C SER A 262 -2.60 -6.69 -1.45
N GLU A 263 -1.91 -7.37 -2.38
CA GLU A 263 -2.01 -7.06 -3.81
C GLU A 263 -3.41 -7.41 -4.33
N GLY A 264 -4.00 -8.52 -3.88
CA GLY A 264 -5.33 -8.92 -4.31
C GLY A 264 -6.43 -7.91 -3.93
N ILE A 265 -6.34 -7.28 -2.76
CA ILE A 265 -7.23 -6.18 -2.34
C ILE A 265 -7.06 -4.97 -3.27
N ALA A 266 -5.83 -4.59 -3.58
CA ALA A 266 -5.55 -3.50 -4.50
C ALA A 266 -6.10 -3.82 -5.91
N LEU A 267 -5.88 -5.03 -6.42
CA LEU A 267 -6.41 -5.51 -7.71
C LEU A 267 -7.96 -5.57 -7.74
N TYR A 268 -8.58 -5.81 -6.59
CA TYR A 268 -10.04 -5.80 -6.44
C TYR A 268 -10.62 -4.39 -6.50
N CYS A 269 -9.87 -3.39 -6.01
CA CYS A 269 -10.26 -1.97 -6.00
C CYS A 269 -9.90 -1.23 -7.30
N GLU A 270 -8.82 -1.63 -7.99
CA GLU A 270 -8.26 -0.91 -9.14
C GLU A 270 -9.08 -0.98 -10.42
N THR A 271 -10.16 -1.78 -10.46
CA THR A 271 -10.95 -2.01 -11.69
C THR A 271 -11.48 -0.68 -12.23
N PRO A 272 -10.94 -0.16 -13.34
CA PRO A 272 -11.30 1.16 -13.82
C PRO A 272 -12.70 1.10 -14.43
N ASP A 273 -13.58 2.01 -14.01
CA ASP A 273 -14.84 2.26 -14.71
C ASP A 273 -14.76 3.60 -15.44
N LEU A 274 -14.36 3.49 -16.71
CA LEU A 274 -14.15 4.61 -17.61
C LEU A 274 -15.45 5.37 -17.95
N SER A 275 -16.63 4.79 -17.69
CA SER A 275 -17.93 5.46 -17.91
C SER A 275 -18.23 6.58 -16.90
N SER A 276 -17.37 6.78 -15.89
CA SER A 276 -17.65 7.64 -14.74
C SER A 276 -16.42 8.36 -14.21
N ARG A 277 -16.01 9.47 -14.86
CA ARG A 277 -14.82 10.26 -14.46
C ARG A 277 -13.62 9.38 -14.04
N GLY A 278 -13.38 8.27 -14.74
CA GLY A 278 -12.27 7.34 -14.50
C GLY A 278 -12.42 6.26 -13.40
N TRP A 279 -13.46 6.25 -12.54
CA TRP A 279 -13.67 5.15 -11.56
C TRP A 279 -15.07 5.18 -10.90
N ARG A 280 -15.74 4.02 -10.83
CA ARG A 280 -16.98 3.78 -10.06
C ARG A 280 -17.08 2.33 -9.59
N GLY A 281 -16.86 2.19 -8.29
CA GLY A 281 -17.28 1.04 -7.49
C GLY A 281 -16.21 -0.03 -7.36
N ILE A 282 -15.92 -0.37 -6.11
CA ILE A 282 -15.08 -1.51 -5.73
C ILE A 282 -15.79 -2.82 -6.07
N GLY A 283 -15.04 -3.83 -6.52
CA GLY A 283 -15.53 -5.20 -6.65
C GLY A 283 -16.18 -5.58 -7.98
N LYS A 284 -15.98 -4.76 -9.02
CA LYS A 284 -16.20 -5.18 -10.42
C LYS A 284 -15.16 -6.22 -10.85
N VAL A 285 -15.45 -6.94 -11.92
CA VAL A 285 -14.52 -7.92 -12.48
C VAL A 285 -13.34 -7.19 -13.13
N ASN A 286 -12.12 -7.49 -12.69
CA ASN A 286 -10.91 -6.99 -13.31
C ASN A 286 -10.64 -7.82 -14.58
N GLY A 287 -11.11 -7.33 -15.74
CA GLY A 287 -11.06 -8.05 -17.02
C GLY A 287 -9.68 -8.62 -17.39
N PRO A 288 -8.60 -7.83 -17.36
CA PRO A 288 -7.25 -8.34 -17.59
C PRO A 288 -6.84 -9.48 -16.65
N ARG A 289 -7.07 -9.34 -15.34
CA ARG A 289 -6.73 -10.39 -14.35
C ARG A 289 -7.60 -11.63 -14.52
N TRP A 290 -8.88 -11.46 -14.79
CA TRP A 290 -9.80 -12.55 -15.11
C TRP A 290 -9.36 -13.33 -16.34
N ASN A 291 -9.03 -12.64 -17.43
CA ASN A 291 -8.59 -13.28 -18.67
C ASN A 291 -7.31 -14.08 -18.47
N GLN A 292 -6.33 -13.53 -17.74
CA GLN A 292 -5.10 -14.24 -17.39
C GLN A 292 -5.38 -15.47 -16.52
N PHE A 293 -6.14 -15.32 -15.43
CA PHE A 293 -6.49 -16.42 -14.54
C PHE A 293 -7.22 -17.54 -15.29
N ARG A 294 -8.18 -17.19 -16.15
CA ARG A 294 -8.93 -18.16 -16.96
C ARG A 294 -8.02 -18.94 -17.91
N ALA A 295 -7.08 -18.26 -18.57
CA ALA A 295 -6.10 -18.90 -19.45
C ALA A 295 -5.15 -19.83 -18.68
N ASP A 296 -4.68 -19.40 -17.50
CA ASP A 296 -3.81 -20.20 -16.64
C ASP A 296 -4.54 -21.45 -16.13
N TYR A 297 -5.81 -21.32 -15.73
CA TYR A 297 -6.64 -22.46 -15.33
C TYR A 297 -6.86 -23.45 -16.47
N GLN A 298 -7.22 -22.97 -17.66
CA GLN A 298 -7.44 -23.82 -18.83
C GLN A 298 -6.18 -24.55 -19.30
N SER A 299 -5.00 -23.98 -19.05
CA SER A 299 -3.71 -24.57 -19.43
C SER A 299 -3.01 -25.34 -18.31
N GLY A 300 -3.64 -25.49 -17.14
CA GLY A 300 -3.08 -26.20 -16.00
C GLY A 300 -1.88 -25.50 -15.35
N LYS A 301 -1.76 -24.17 -15.51
CA LYS A 301 -0.63 -23.35 -15.01
C LYS A 301 -0.93 -22.62 -13.71
N THR A 302 -2.03 -22.96 -13.02
CA THR A 302 -2.39 -22.35 -11.74
C THR A 302 -1.41 -22.74 -10.64
N LEU A 303 -1.24 -21.85 -9.66
CA LEU A 303 -0.45 -22.10 -8.47
C LEU A 303 -1.33 -22.81 -7.42
N SER A 304 -0.76 -23.64 -6.54
CA SER A 304 -1.55 -24.21 -5.44
C SER A 304 -1.94 -23.12 -4.44
N LEU A 305 -3.04 -23.31 -3.72
CA LEU A 305 -3.46 -22.39 -2.65
C LEU A 305 -2.36 -22.26 -1.59
N GLU A 306 -1.82 -23.38 -1.11
CA GLU A 306 -0.72 -23.40 -0.13
C GLU A 306 0.44 -22.50 -0.54
N ARG A 307 0.90 -22.58 -1.79
CA ARG A 307 1.98 -21.74 -2.31
C ARG A 307 1.58 -20.26 -2.35
N MET A 308 0.35 -19.95 -2.74
CA MET A 308 -0.15 -18.56 -2.71
C MET A 308 -0.15 -17.99 -1.29
N LEU A 309 -0.48 -18.80 -0.29
CA LEU A 309 -0.55 -18.37 1.12
C LEU A 309 0.85 -18.17 1.73
N THR A 310 1.82 -18.98 1.33
CA THR A 310 3.11 -19.08 2.04
C THR A 310 4.30 -18.48 1.31
N ASP A 311 4.26 -18.34 -0.02
CA ASP A 311 5.42 -17.92 -0.82
C ASP A 311 5.21 -16.56 -1.50
N ASP A 312 5.58 -15.49 -0.79
CA ASP A 312 5.50 -14.12 -1.32
C ASP A 312 6.42 -13.88 -2.53
N LYS A 313 7.42 -14.75 -2.77
CA LYS A 313 8.33 -14.61 -3.92
C LYS A 313 7.60 -14.85 -5.24
N LEU A 314 6.46 -15.54 -5.22
CA LEU A 314 5.61 -15.75 -6.39
C LEU A 314 5.21 -14.44 -7.08
N LEU A 315 4.98 -13.37 -6.30
CA LEU A 315 4.61 -12.06 -6.82
C LEU A 315 5.83 -11.21 -7.19
N ALA A 316 7.02 -11.57 -6.71
CA ALA A 316 8.28 -10.87 -7.00
C ALA A 316 9.02 -11.46 -8.21
N ASP A 317 8.90 -12.76 -8.45
CA ASP A 317 9.57 -13.46 -9.54
C ASP A 317 8.89 -13.15 -10.88
N PRO A 318 9.62 -12.55 -11.85
CA PRO A 318 9.07 -12.23 -13.18
C PRO A 318 8.44 -13.41 -13.92
N GLN A 319 8.85 -14.65 -13.64
CA GLN A 319 8.31 -15.84 -14.30
C GLN A 319 6.94 -16.25 -13.76
N THR A 320 6.68 -16.01 -12.47
CA THR A 320 5.42 -16.40 -11.82
C THR A 320 4.48 -15.22 -11.57
N ALA A 321 5.00 -13.99 -11.55
CA ALA A 321 4.27 -12.80 -11.13
C ALA A 321 2.95 -12.63 -11.89
N ALA A 322 2.93 -12.77 -13.22
CA ALA A 322 1.70 -12.59 -13.99
C ALA A 322 0.57 -13.52 -13.52
N THR A 323 0.87 -14.81 -13.32
CA THR A 323 -0.06 -15.82 -12.80
C THR A 323 -0.39 -15.57 -11.33
N ALA A 324 0.59 -15.26 -10.49
CA ALA A 324 0.38 -14.99 -9.06
C ALA A 324 -0.54 -13.78 -8.84
N TYR A 325 -0.34 -12.69 -9.59
CA TYR A 325 -1.22 -11.52 -9.55
C TYR A 325 -2.64 -11.84 -10.04
N ALA A 326 -2.78 -12.58 -11.14
CA ALA A 326 -4.10 -12.98 -11.63
C ALA A 326 -4.86 -13.85 -10.62
N GLN A 327 -4.15 -14.79 -9.98
CA GLN A 327 -4.72 -15.69 -8.99
C GLN A 327 -4.97 -15.00 -7.63
N ALA A 328 -4.14 -14.02 -7.24
CA ALA A 328 -4.35 -13.18 -6.07
C ALA A 328 -5.67 -12.38 -6.19
N TRP A 329 -5.91 -11.75 -7.35
CA TRP A 329 -7.20 -11.11 -7.64
C TRP A 329 -8.36 -12.12 -7.56
N ALA A 330 -8.21 -13.29 -8.18
CA ALA A 330 -9.26 -14.31 -8.22
C ALA A 330 -9.65 -14.78 -6.82
N TRP A 331 -8.67 -15.13 -5.97
CA TRP A 331 -8.91 -15.55 -4.59
C TRP A 331 -9.59 -14.46 -3.78
N ASN A 332 -9.11 -13.22 -3.84
CA ASN A 332 -9.73 -12.10 -3.13
C ASN A 332 -11.16 -11.86 -3.62
N TYR A 333 -11.39 -11.88 -4.93
CA TYR A 333 -12.72 -11.71 -5.51
C TYR A 333 -13.70 -12.78 -5.02
N TYR A 334 -13.27 -14.04 -5.00
CA TYR A 334 -14.07 -15.17 -4.50
C TYR A 334 -14.35 -15.06 -3.00
N LEU A 335 -13.31 -14.89 -2.18
CA LEU A 335 -13.45 -14.87 -0.73
C LEU A 335 -14.30 -13.69 -0.25
N ILE A 336 -14.13 -12.50 -0.83
CA ILE A 336 -14.95 -11.33 -0.50
C ILE A 336 -16.43 -11.57 -0.85
N ARG A 337 -16.72 -12.28 -1.95
CA ARG A 337 -18.11 -12.50 -2.42
C ARG A 337 -18.80 -13.69 -1.75
N HIS A 338 -18.07 -14.75 -1.44
CA HIS A 338 -18.63 -16.03 -1.00
C HIS A 338 -18.33 -16.34 0.47
N HIS A 339 -17.29 -15.75 1.04
CA HIS A 339 -16.79 -15.98 2.40
C HIS A 339 -16.56 -14.67 3.15
N ARG A 340 -17.44 -13.69 2.95
CA ARG A 340 -17.27 -12.30 3.42
C ARG A 340 -16.88 -12.19 4.90
N LYS A 341 -17.63 -12.87 5.77
CA LYS A 341 -17.44 -12.77 7.23
C LYS A 341 -16.08 -13.34 7.64
N GLN A 342 -15.70 -14.48 7.07
CA GLN A 342 -14.42 -15.13 7.27
C GLN A 342 -13.27 -14.26 6.74
N PHE A 343 -13.45 -13.63 5.58
CA PHE A 343 -12.46 -12.75 4.99
C PHE A 343 -12.20 -11.50 5.84
N VAL A 344 -13.26 -10.88 6.37
CA VAL A 344 -13.13 -9.73 7.29
C VAL A 344 -12.45 -10.15 8.59
N ALA A 345 -12.88 -11.25 9.21
CA ALA A 345 -12.25 -11.76 10.44
C ALA A 345 -10.77 -12.14 10.23
N TYR A 346 -10.42 -12.67 9.05
CA TYR A 346 -9.04 -12.96 8.68
C TYR A 346 -8.22 -11.67 8.57
N LEU A 347 -8.75 -10.63 7.92
CA LEU A 347 -8.09 -9.32 7.84
C LEU A 347 -7.88 -8.68 9.22
N GLU A 348 -8.89 -8.72 10.09
CA GLU A 348 -8.79 -8.20 11.46
C GLU A 348 -7.70 -8.93 12.25
N GLN A 349 -7.60 -10.25 12.12
CA GLN A 349 -6.51 -11.01 12.73
C GLN A 349 -5.14 -10.57 12.19
N LEU A 350 -4.99 -10.43 10.87
CA LEU A 350 -3.73 -9.99 10.29
C LEU A 350 -3.35 -8.55 10.69
N ALA A 351 -4.33 -7.64 10.73
CA ALA A 351 -4.12 -6.26 11.15
C ALA A 351 -3.71 -6.16 12.62
N SER A 352 -4.14 -7.11 13.47
CA SER A 352 -3.76 -7.18 14.89
C SER A 352 -2.34 -7.69 15.15
N LYS A 353 -1.63 -8.17 14.11
CA LYS A 353 -0.26 -8.67 14.26
C LYS A 353 0.71 -7.53 14.59
N GLY A 354 1.73 -7.87 15.37
CA GLY A 354 2.81 -6.95 15.71
C GLY A 354 3.57 -6.49 14.46
N GLN A 355 3.96 -5.22 14.44
CA GLN A 355 4.89 -4.71 13.43
C GLN A 355 6.26 -5.35 13.64
N LEU A 356 6.98 -5.60 12.54
CA LEU A 356 8.27 -6.28 12.52
C LEU A 356 8.22 -7.71 13.11
N VAL A 357 7.07 -8.36 12.99
CA VAL A 357 6.91 -9.79 13.28
C VAL A 357 6.42 -10.45 12.00
N TRP A 358 7.22 -11.38 11.48
CA TRP A 358 6.92 -12.13 10.27
C TRP A 358 6.62 -13.57 10.60
N ASP A 359 5.50 -14.05 10.09
CA ASP A 359 5.05 -15.41 10.34
C ASP A 359 5.84 -16.41 9.51
N THR A 360 5.96 -17.63 10.05
CA THR A 360 6.39 -18.78 9.26
C THR A 360 5.29 -19.22 8.28
N PRO A 361 5.64 -19.97 7.22
CA PRO A 361 4.66 -20.60 6.33
C PRO A 361 3.56 -21.37 7.09
N GLU A 362 3.92 -22.08 8.15
CA GLU A 362 2.99 -22.89 8.95
C GLU A 362 2.02 -22.01 9.74
N GLN A 363 2.48 -20.88 10.29
CA GLN A 363 1.63 -19.91 10.97
C GLN A 363 0.64 -19.27 9.99
N ARG A 364 1.08 -18.88 8.79
CA ARG A 364 0.17 -18.34 7.76
C ARG A 364 -0.90 -19.34 7.33
N LEU A 365 -0.53 -20.62 7.19
CA LEU A 365 -1.50 -21.68 6.88
C LEU A 365 -2.49 -21.89 8.03
N ALA A 366 -2.01 -21.97 9.27
CA ALA A 366 -2.85 -22.12 10.45
C ALA A 366 -3.83 -20.95 10.60
N ASP A 367 -3.36 -19.73 10.38
CA ASP A 367 -4.18 -18.52 10.39
C ASP A 367 -5.26 -18.55 9.32
N PHE A 368 -4.93 -18.96 8.09
CA PHE A 368 -5.92 -19.10 7.03
C PHE A 368 -6.98 -20.16 7.38
N ARG A 369 -6.54 -21.35 7.82
CA ARG A 369 -7.42 -22.48 8.18
C ARG A 369 -8.36 -22.15 9.34
N LYS A 370 -7.88 -21.37 10.31
CA LYS A 370 -8.71 -20.88 11.42
C LYS A 370 -9.98 -20.14 10.93
N HIS A 371 -9.90 -19.44 9.80
CA HIS A 371 -11.03 -18.67 9.27
C HIS A 371 -11.80 -19.38 8.15
N PHE A 372 -11.10 -20.15 7.30
CA PHE A 372 -11.70 -20.77 6.11
C PHE A 372 -11.90 -22.29 6.20
N GLY A 373 -11.46 -22.90 7.30
CA GLY A 373 -11.54 -24.35 7.57
C GLY A 373 -10.29 -25.12 7.12
N GLU A 374 -10.17 -26.35 7.62
CA GLU A 374 -9.05 -27.27 7.33
C GLU A 374 -9.17 -27.95 5.96
N ASP A 375 -10.37 -28.03 5.38
CA ASP A 375 -10.63 -28.69 4.08
C ASP A 375 -10.34 -27.73 2.91
N GLU A 376 -9.05 -27.50 2.65
CA GLU A 376 -8.58 -26.65 1.55
C GLU A 376 -8.94 -27.20 0.17
N GLU A 377 -9.09 -28.51 0.01
CA GLU A 377 -9.48 -29.15 -1.25
C GLU A 377 -10.92 -28.77 -1.62
N SER A 378 -11.86 -28.89 -0.68
CA SER A 378 -13.25 -28.46 -0.89
C SER A 378 -13.35 -26.96 -1.15
N LEU A 379 -12.58 -26.13 -0.42
CA LEU A 379 -12.54 -24.69 -0.66
C LEU A 379 -12.04 -24.35 -2.06
N THR A 380 -10.99 -25.04 -2.51
CA THR A 380 -10.39 -24.88 -3.84
C THR A 380 -11.33 -25.36 -4.94
N ALA A 381 -12.06 -26.46 -4.72
CA ALA A 381 -13.07 -26.94 -5.65
C ALA A 381 -14.26 -25.96 -5.77
N ASP A 382 -14.74 -25.39 -4.67
CA ASP A 382 -15.76 -24.33 -4.72
C ASP A 382 -15.22 -23.07 -5.39
N PHE A 383 -13.98 -22.66 -5.09
CA PHE A 383 -13.32 -21.53 -5.74
C PHE A 383 -13.39 -21.64 -7.27
N TYR A 384 -12.87 -22.74 -7.85
CA TYR A 384 -12.91 -22.91 -9.31
C TYR A 384 -14.33 -22.99 -9.87
N ARG A 385 -15.25 -23.65 -9.13
CA ARG A 385 -16.66 -23.71 -9.52
C ARG A 385 -17.30 -22.33 -9.58
N GLN A 386 -17.12 -21.47 -8.57
CA GLN A 386 -17.69 -20.12 -8.57
C GLN A 386 -17.01 -19.23 -9.60
N MET A 387 -15.68 -19.29 -9.71
CA MET A 387 -14.95 -18.49 -10.69
C MET A 387 -15.35 -18.83 -12.13
N SER A 388 -15.66 -20.10 -12.44
CA SER A 388 -16.14 -20.52 -13.77
C SER A 388 -17.48 -19.86 -14.20
N ARG A 389 -18.25 -19.31 -13.24
CA ARG A 389 -19.55 -18.67 -13.49
C ARG A 389 -19.45 -17.18 -13.80
N ILE A 390 -18.25 -16.58 -13.69
CA ILE A 390 -18.01 -15.20 -14.07
C ILE A 390 -18.12 -15.09 -15.59
N LYS A 391 -18.96 -14.16 -16.04
CA LYS A 391 -19.20 -13.89 -17.47
C LYS A 391 -18.21 -12.87 -18.01
#